data_AF-A0AAD6DSA4-F1
#
_entry.id   AF-A0AAD6DSA4-F1
#
_cell.length_a   1.000
_cell.length_b   1.000
_cell.length_c   1.000
_cell.angle_alpha   90.00
_cell.angle_beta   90.00
_cell.angle_gamma   90.00
#
_symmetry.space_group_name_H-M   'P 1'
#
loop_
_entity.id
_entity.type
_entity.pdbx_description
1 polymer ?
#
loop_
_entity_poly.entity_id
_entity_poly.type
_entity_poly.pdbx_seq_one_letter_code
_entity_poly.pdbx_strand_id
1 'polypeptide(L)'
;MHSHLHTSYNVNCEEIMTALDECHAKGFIHKAIGSCNDIKVEVNKCLSAERFDRAKRNRDEARSNRRRVEEIWAKERELDQGPAVAAAAAANVAAANAAKQ
;
A
#
# COMPACT_ATOMS: atom_id res chain seq x y z
N MET A 1 -19.57 8.89 -19.73
CA MET A 1 -18.34 8.14 -19.42
C MET A 1 -18.46 7.58 -18.01
N HIS A 2 -18.76 6.30 -17.88
CA HIS A 2 -18.64 5.61 -16.60
C HIS A 2 -17.23 5.03 -16.55
N SER A 3 -16.37 5.58 -15.68
CA SER A 3 -15.26 4.80 -15.15
C SER A 3 -15.85 3.47 -14.68
N HIS A 4 -15.19 2.33 -14.89
CA HIS A 4 -15.69 1.02 -14.43
C HIS A 4 -16.03 1.10 -12.93
N LEU A 5 -17.31 1.33 -12.65
CA LEU A 5 -17.79 1.74 -11.35
C LEU A 5 -18.02 0.49 -10.51
N HIS A 6 -18.48 -0.59 -11.15
CA HIS A 6 -18.60 -1.94 -10.60
C HIS A 6 -17.24 -2.69 -10.59
N THR A 7 -16.36 -2.30 -9.68
CA THR A 7 -15.24 -3.15 -9.28
C THR A 7 -15.46 -3.62 -7.85
N SER A 8 -14.91 -4.77 -7.46
CA SER A 8 -15.00 -5.28 -6.08
C SER A 8 -14.52 -4.26 -5.03
N TYR A 9 -13.70 -3.29 -5.45
CA TYR A 9 -13.16 -2.25 -4.60
C TYR A 9 -14.07 -1.01 -4.44
N ASN A 10 -15.19 -0.92 -5.14
CA ASN A 10 -16.12 0.20 -5.05
C ASN A 10 -17.52 -0.24 -4.60
N VAL A 11 -17.66 -1.46 -4.08
CA VAL A 11 -18.94 -2.01 -3.61
C VAL A 11 -19.60 -1.11 -2.54
N ASN A 12 -18.78 -0.43 -1.73
CA ASN A 12 -19.26 0.51 -0.71
C ASN A 12 -19.89 1.79 -1.28
N CYS A 13 -19.72 2.07 -2.59
CA CYS A 13 -20.28 3.24 -3.25
C CYS A 13 -21.51 2.91 -4.11
N GLU A 14 -22.00 1.67 -4.08
CA GLU A 14 -23.08 1.19 -4.96
C GLU A 14 -24.37 2.01 -4.83
N GLU A 15 -24.77 2.39 -3.62
CA GLU A 15 -26.00 3.16 -3.38
C GLU A 15 -25.96 4.54 -4.05
N ILE A 16 -24.87 5.30 -3.86
CA ILE A 16 -24.71 6.65 -4.42
C ILE A 16 -24.57 6.57 -5.95
N MET A 17 -23.95 5.52 -6.45
CA MET A 17 -23.82 5.27 -7.88
C MET A 17 -25.17 4.93 -8.52
N THR A 18 -25.99 4.14 -7.83
CA THR A 18 -27.37 3.83 -8.25
C THR A 18 -28.21 5.10 -8.30
N ALA A 19 -28.10 5.98 -7.30
CA ALA A 19 -28.77 7.28 -7.30
C ALA A 19 -28.35 8.17 -8.49
N LEU A 20 -27.07 8.11 -8.90
CA LEU A 20 -26.59 8.84 -10.08
C LEU A 20 -27.17 8.25 -11.37
N ASP A 21 -27.28 6.93 -11.46
CA ASP A 21 -27.84 6.23 -12.61
C ASP A 21 -29.35 6.48 -12.73
N GLU A 22 -30.08 6.47 -11.63
CA GLU A 22 -31.48 6.90 -11.57
C GLU A 22 -31.65 8.35 -12.01
N CYS A 23 -30.74 9.24 -11.60
CA CYS A 23 -30.76 10.63 -12.06
C CYS A 23 -30.52 10.74 -13.57
N HIS A 24 -29.57 9.97 -14.11
CA HIS A 24 -29.34 9.91 -15.55
C HIS A 24 -30.51 9.28 -16.32
N ALA A 25 -31.24 8.33 -15.72
CA ALA A 25 -32.41 7.70 -16.32
C ALA A 25 -33.57 8.67 -16.57
N LYS A 26 -33.59 9.83 -15.89
CA LYS A 26 -34.56 10.93 -16.14
C LYS A 26 -34.43 11.55 -17.53
N GLY A 27 -33.33 11.30 -18.24
CA GLY A 27 -33.15 11.67 -19.64
C GLY A 27 -31.90 12.49 -19.93
N PHE A 28 -31.50 12.51 -21.20
CA PHE A 28 -30.25 13.11 -21.66
C PHE A 28 -30.15 14.62 -21.36
N ILE A 29 -31.24 15.37 -21.52
CA ILE A 29 -31.25 16.82 -21.24
C ILE A 29 -30.98 17.10 -19.77
N HIS A 30 -31.60 16.34 -18.86
CA HIS A 30 -31.41 16.47 -17.41
C HIS A 30 -29.95 16.28 -17.00
N LYS A 31 -29.29 15.30 -17.63
CA LYS A 31 -27.84 15.06 -17.51
C LYS A 31 -27.00 16.19 -18.11
N ALA A 32 -27.34 16.66 -19.31
CA ALA A 32 -26.55 17.63 -20.07
C ALA A 32 -26.51 19.01 -19.39
N ILE A 33 -27.61 19.44 -18.78
CA ILE A 33 -27.69 20.73 -18.07
C ILE A 33 -27.13 20.68 -16.64
N GLY A 34 -26.63 19.52 -16.19
CA GLY A 34 -25.99 19.37 -14.87
C GLY A 34 -26.96 19.20 -13.70
N SER A 35 -28.20 18.78 -13.93
CA SER A 35 -29.18 18.59 -12.84
C SER A 35 -28.82 17.47 -11.85
N CYS A 36 -27.87 16.60 -12.21
CA CYS A 36 -27.36 15.50 -11.37
C CYS A 36 -26.02 15.82 -10.69
N ASN A 37 -25.60 17.09 -10.66
CA ASN A 37 -24.26 17.45 -10.18
C ASN A 37 -24.04 17.18 -8.69
N ASP A 38 -25.05 17.36 -7.85
CA ASP A 38 -24.91 17.13 -6.40
C ASP A 38 -24.61 15.65 -6.11
N ILE A 39 -25.39 14.75 -6.72
CA ILE A 39 -25.18 13.30 -6.62
C ILE A 39 -23.80 12.93 -7.19
N LYS A 40 -23.38 13.56 -8.30
CA LYS A 40 -22.05 13.35 -8.87
C LYS A 40 -20.93 13.76 -7.90
N VAL A 41 -21.11 14.82 -7.11
CA VAL A 41 -20.15 15.22 -6.07
C VAL A 41 -20.04 14.15 -4.99
N GLU A 42 -21.16 13.56 -4.58
CA GLU A 42 -21.19 12.46 -3.62
C GLU A 42 -20.48 11.21 -4.14
N VAL A 43 -20.73 10.82 -5.40
CA VAL A 43 -20.02 9.70 -6.05
C VAL A 43 -18.51 9.95 -6.04
N ASN A 44 -18.08 11.16 -6.40
CA ASN A 44 -16.67 11.52 -6.41
C ASN A 44 -16.04 11.46 -5.02
N LYS A 45 -16.77 11.90 -3.99
CA LYS A 45 -16.31 11.85 -2.59
C LYS A 45 -16.13 10.40 -2.14
N CYS A 46 -17.11 9.53 -2.42
CA CYS A 46 -17.04 8.11 -2.07
C CYS A 46 -15.85 7.41 -2.76
N LEU A 47 -15.74 7.55 -4.09
CA LEU A 47 -14.66 6.91 -4.84
C LEU A 47 -13.27 7.45 -4.47
N SER A 48 -13.18 8.71 -4.05
CA SER A 48 -11.92 9.28 -3.55
C SER A 48 -11.51 8.68 -2.21
N ALA A 49 -12.47 8.44 -1.31
CA ALA A 49 -12.22 7.77 -0.04
C ALA A 49 -11.75 6.32 -0.26
N GLU A 50 -12.43 5.55 -1.11
CA GLU A 50 -12.02 4.17 -1.44
C GLU A 50 -10.61 4.09 -2.06
N ARG A 51 -10.28 5.04 -2.95
CA ARG A 51 -8.92 5.16 -3.51
C ARG A 51 -7.89 5.46 -2.43
N PHE A 52 -8.21 6.35 -1.49
CA PHE A 52 -7.34 6.70 -0.40
C PHE A 52 -7.09 5.50 0.53
N ASP A 53 -8.14 4.79 0.91
CA ASP A 53 -8.03 3.62 1.80
C ASP A 53 -7.24 2.49 1.14
N ARG A 54 -7.44 2.26 -0.16
CA ARG A 54 -6.61 1.32 -0.92
C ARG A 54 -5.15 1.74 -0.95
N ALA A 55 -4.88 3.02 -1.24
CA ALA A 55 -3.52 3.54 -1.26
C ALA A 55 -2.86 3.41 0.12
N LYS A 56 -3.62 3.60 1.21
CA LYS A 56 -3.16 3.38 2.58
C LYS A 56 -2.82 1.92 2.84
N ARG A 57 -3.73 0.98 2.54
CA ARG A 57 -3.48 -0.47 2.69
C ARG A 57 -2.24 -0.91 1.92
N ASN A 58 -2.12 -0.52 0.65
CA ASN A 58 -0.96 -0.86 -0.18
C ASN A 58 0.35 -0.29 0.39
N ARG A 59 0.33 0.93 0.94
CA ARG A 59 1.49 1.53 1.61
C ARG A 59 1.87 0.79 2.89
N ASP A 60 0.88 0.38 3.67
CA ASP A 60 1.10 -0.33 4.93
C ASP A 60 1.64 -1.74 4.68
N GLU A 61 1.08 -2.46 3.71
CA GLU A 61 1.58 -3.76 3.25
C GLU A 61 3.00 -3.65 2.69
N ALA A 62 3.27 -2.64 1.85
CA ALA A 62 4.61 -2.41 1.32
C ALA A 62 5.63 -2.12 2.44
N ARG A 63 5.25 -1.34 3.46
CA ARG A 63 6.10 -1.08 4.63
C ARG A 63 6.33 -2.33 5.47
N SER A 64 5.30 -3.12 5.71
CA SER A 64 5.40 -4.39 6.42
C SER A 64 6.32 -5.37 5.70
N ASN A 65 6.14 -5.53 4.38
CA ASN A 65 6.98 -6.39 3.56
C ASN A 65 8.44 -5.92 3.53
N ARG A 66 8.69 -4.61 3.44
CA ARG A 66 10.05 -4.06 3.51
C ARG A 66 10.72 -4.39 4.84
N ARG A 67 10.04 -4.16 5.97
CA ARG A 67 10.55 -4.53 7.30
C ARG A 67 10.88 -6.01 7.39
N ARG A 68 9.97 -6.87 6.93
CA ARG A 68 10.17 -8.32 6.94
C ARG A 68 11.39 -8.74 6.12
N VAL A 69 11.56 -8.17 4.93
CA VAL A 69 12.71 -8.46 4.06
C VAL A 69 14.01 -7.94 4.68
N GLU A 70 14.01 -6.72 5.23
CA GLU A 70 15.15 -6.14 5.92
C GLU A 70 15.58 -6.97 7.14
N GLU A 71 14.63 -7.47 7.93
CA GLU A 71 14.89 -8.37 9.05
C GLU A 71 15.49 -9.70 8.61
N ILE A 72 14.99 -10.30 7.53
CA ILE A 72 15.53 -11.55 6.96
C ILE A 72 16.96 -11.32 6.49
N TRP A 73 17.20 -10.27 5.68
CA TRP A 73 18.54 -9.96 5.19
C TRP A 73 19.50 -9.57 6.32
N ALA A 74 19.04 -8.94 7.40
CA ALA A 74 19.86 -8.66 8.57
C ALA A 74 20.29 -9.95 9.28
N LYS A 75 19.36 -10.90 9.48
CA LYS A 75 19.66 -12.21 10.07
C LYS A 75 20.60 -13.02 9.19
N GLU A 76 20.40 -13.04 7.87
CA GLU A 76 21.30 -13.71 6.92
C GLU A 76 22.70 -13.11 6.98
N ARG A 77 22.84 -11.77 6.97
CA ARG A 77 24.14 -11.11 7.12
C ARG A 77 24.83 -11.45 8.44
N GLU A 78 24.09 -11.54 9.54
CA GLU A 78 24.66 -11.91 10.84
C GLU A 78 25.17 -13.36 10.84
N LEU A 79 24.42 -14.29 10.25
CA LEU A 79 24.84 -15.68 10.08
C LEU A 79 26.05 -15.82 9.16
N ASP A 80 26.09 -15.10 8.04
CA ASP A 80 27.22 -15.09 7.10
C ASP A 80 28.47 -14.42 7.70
N GLN A 81 28.28 -13.40 8.55
CA GLN A 81 29.38 -12.76 9.26
C GLN A 81 29.87 -13.57 10.46
N GLY A 82 29.06 -14.44 11.06
CA GLY A 82 29.44 -15.26 12.21
C GLY A 82 30.80 -15.98 12.07
N PRO A 83 31.05 -16.72 10.98
CA PRO A 83 32.34 -17.37 10.72
C PRO A 83 33.49 -16.37 10.54
N ALA A 84 33.25 -15.26 9.83
CA ALA A 84 34.27 -14.24 9.56
C ALA A 84 34.64 -13.44 10.83
N VAL A 85 33.65 -13.11 11.66
CA VAL A 85 33.82 -12.38 12.92
C VAL A 85 34.48 -13.31 13.96
N ALA A 86 34.12 -14.59 14.01
CA ALA A 86 34.78 -15.59 14.85
C ALA A 86 36.25 -15.80 14.44
N ALA A 87 36.53 -15.88 13.14
CA ALA A 87 37.90 -15.96 12.64
C ALA A 87 38.72 -14.70 12.96
N ALA A 88 38.14 -13.51 12.79
CA ALA A 88 38.79 -12.24 13.15
C ALA A 88 39.04 -12.13 14.67
N ALA A 89 38.10 -12.58 15.50
CA ALA A 89 38.27 -12.63 16.96
C ALA A 89 39.39 -13.59 17.36
N ALA A 90 39.46 -14.79 16.77
CA ALA A 90 40.52 -15.76 17.01
C ALA A 90 41.91 -15.20 16.60
N ALA A 91 42.00 -14.51 15.46
CA ALA A 91 43.23 -13.87 15.00
C ALA A 91 43.71 -12.76 15.96
N ASN A 92 42.79 -11.93 16.47
CA ASN A 92 43.11 -10.87 17.43
C ASN A 92 43.59 -11.44 18.78
N VAL A 93 42.98 -12.53 19.27
CA VAL A 93 43.44 -13.22 20.49
C VAL A 93 44.84 -13.81 20.31
N ALA A 94 45.12 -14.43 19.16
CA ALA A 94 46.45 -14.94 18.85
C ALA A 94 47.51 -13.83 18.82
N ALA A 95 47.20 -12.69 18.18
CA ALA A 95 48.09 -11.52 18.14
C ALA A 95 48.35 -10.92 19.53
N ALA A 96 47.32 -10.82 20.39
CA ALA A 96 47.45 -10.30 21.75
C ALA A 96 48.33 -11.19 22.64
N ASN A 97 48.27 -12.51 22.47
CA ASN A 97 49.12 -13.46 23.21
C ASN A 97 50.57 -13.48 22.71
N ALA A 98 50.80 -13.18 21.43
CA ALA A 98 52.14 -13.02 20.87
C ALA A 98 52.83 -11.73 21.36
N ALA A 99 52.08 -10.64 21.56
CA ALA A 99 52.61 -9.37 22.06
C ALA A 99 52.94 -9.36 23.56
N LYS A 100 52.53 -10.39 24.31
CA LYS A 100 52.81 -10.56 25.74
C LYS A 100 54.03 -11.46 26.04
N GLN A 101 54.67 -12.00 25.00
CA GLN A 101 55.87 -12.84 25.10
C GLN A 101 57.14 -12.03 24.81
#